data_AF-A0A074RLU7-F1
#
_entry.id   AF-A0A074RLU7-F1
#
_cell.length_a   1.000
_cell.length_b   1.000
_cell.length_c   1.000
_cell.angle_alpha   90.00
_cell.angle_beta   90.00
_cell.angle_gamma   90.00
#
_symmetry.space_group_name_H-M   'P 1'
#
loop_
_entity.id
_entity.type
_entity.pdbx_description
1 polymer ?
#
loop_
_entity_poly.entity_id
_entity_poly.type
_entity_poly.pdbx_seq_one_letter_code
_entity_poly.pdbx_strand_id
1 'polypeptide(L)'
;MSTDTPGSPTDHERSRHWITDVEVTPANNDPNFEFSAKMFVDHELVCDLPAIDSTRPLRWSGLLLCNVSPASTLTLRLYKSRGKPGNFTFPPFTITEVDEETGETTLEHPKAVWVVTIKSLTPATVGSPLLIYSVEFILLLAGKPVISGRARDVQCNRGCIRQPAIGSNREVSVQACFAISSLAAKGLPESAAKVSFLICMKAWELLDQQAELDDSVQATLHGLARMQDIIDVMSQASNSMLATAMSQSKEAIHGILALLEDVSMFIFNRLTTNDLARASSEEDTSDTYDVEAYLTRLEELQRAFYSTWSPIAASMLAMQQITHPRS
;
A
#
# COMPACT_ATOMS: atom_id res chain seq x y z
N MET A 1 -42.54 -21.16 -5.54
CA MET A 1 -41.15 -21.48 -5.96
C MET A 1 -40.51 -20.15 -6.30
N SER A 2 -39.95 -19.45 -5.30
CA SER A 2 -39.15 -18.24 -5.54
C SER A 2 -37.72 -18.68 -5.79
N THR A 3 -37.20 -18.33 -6.96
CA THR A 3 -35.77 -18.39 -7.27
C THR A 3 -35.16 -17.07 -6.86
N ASP A 4 -34.67 -16.99 -5.62
CA ASP A 4 -33.76 -15.92 -5.23
C ASP A 4 -32.42 -16.19 -5.90
N THR A 5 -32.06 -15.32 -6.85
CA THR A 5 -30.70 -15.23 -7.39
C THR A 5 -29.80 -14.74 -6.24
N PRO A 6 -28.68 -15.40 -5.91
CA PRO A 6 -27.74 -14.84 -4.94
C PRO A 6 -27.21 -13.54 -5.52
N GLY A 7 -27.50 -12.42 -4.86
CA GLY A 7 -26.88 -11.15 -5.20
C GLY A 7 -25.37 -11.31 -5.11
N SER A 8 -24.66 -10.95 -6.19
CA SER A 8 -23.23 -10.66 -6.09
C SER A 8 -23.02 -9.73 -4.90
N PRO A 9 -22.10 -10.03 -3.97
CA PRO A 9 -21.78 -9.08 -2.92
C PRO A 9 -21.41 -7.77 -3.61
N THR A 10 -22.11 -6.70 -3.27
CA THR A 10 -21.74 -5.36 -3.72
C THR A 10 -20.32 -5.09 -3.26
N ASP A 11 -19.46 -4.61 -4.17
CA ASP A 11 -18.02 -4.38 -4.03
C ASP A 11 -17.63 -3.58 -2.76
N HIS A 12 -18.60 -2.90 -2.14
CA HIS A 12 -18.48 -2.14 -0.89
C HIS A 12 -18.25 -2.97 0.38
N GLU A 13 -18.41 -4.30 0.35
CA GLU A 13 -18.14 -5.18 1.52
C GLU A 13 -16.72 -5.76 1.53
N ARG A 14 -15.95 -5.57 0.45
CA ARG A 14 -14.57 -6.07 0.35
C ARG A 14 -13.58 -4.98 0.71
N SER A 15 -12.60 -5.34 1.53
CA SER A 15 -11.49 -4.50 1.95
C SER A 15 -10.17 -5.04 1.41
N ARG A 16 -9.21 -4.13 1.26
CA ARG A 16 -7.84 -4.44 0.82
C ARG A 16 -7.04 -4.88 2.04
N HIS A 17 -6.68 -6.15 2.09
CA HIS A 17 -5.91 -6.76 3.15
C HIS A 17 -4.51 -7.11 2.66
N TRP A 18 -3.51 -6.77 3.47
CA TRP A 18 -2.10 -6.84 3.09
C TRP A 18 -1.34 -7.79 4.01
N ILE A 19 -0.76 -8.83 3.43
CA ILE A 19 0.09 -9.80 4.14
C ILE A 19 1.55 -9.48 3.81
N THR A 20 2.38 -9.36 4.84
CA THR A 20 3.81 -9.02 4.71
C THR A 20 4.72 -10.22 4.90
N ASP A 21 4.33 -11.16 5.76
CA ASP A 21 5.16 -12.29 6.10
C ASP A 21 4.35 -13.54 6.46
N VAL A 22 4.92 -14.69 6.13
CA VAL A 22 4.49 -15.99 6.61
C VAL A 22 5.69 -16.69 7.22
N GLU A 23 5.66 -16.93 8.52
CA GLU A 23 6.74 -17.54 9.31
C GLU A 23 6.30 -18.91 9.83
N VAL A 24 7.16 -19.92 9.68
CA VAL A 24 6.94 -21.27 10.19
C VAL A 24 7.94 -21.53 11.31
N THR A 25 7.43 -21.83 12.50
CA THR A 25 8.24 -22.30 13.62
C THR A 25 8.16 -23.83 13.69
N PRO A 26 9.25 -24.54 13.33
CA PRO A 26 9.28 -25.99 13.38
C PRO A 26 9.36 -26.51 14.82
N ALA A 27 8.74 -27.65 15.06
CA ALA A 27 8.90 -28.39 16.33
C ALA A 27 10.31 -28.96 16.52
N ASN A 28 11.00 -29.26 15.42
CA ASN A 28 12.32 -29.86 15.39
C ASN A 28 13.11 -29.34 14.18
N ASN A 29 14.35 -28.93 14.42
CA ASN A 29 15.27 -28.41 13.41
C ASN A 29 15.99 -29.56 12.69
N ASP A 30 15.24 -30.41 12.00
CA ASP A 30 15.85 -31.41 11.13
C ASP A 30 16.41 -30.71 9.86
N PRO A 31 17.73 -30.81 9.62
CA PRO A 31 18.43 -30.02 8.61
C PRO A 31 18.23 -30.49 7.16
N ASN A 32 17.40 -31.50 6.91
CA ASN A 32 17.21 -32.09 5.56
C ASN A 32 15.83 -31.82 4.95
N PHE A 33 15.07 -30.84 5.45
CA PHE A 33 13.73 -30.56 4.96
C PHE A 33 13.66 -29.32 4.08
N GLU A 34 12.73 -29.40 3.14
CA GLU A 34 12.38 -28.33 2.22
C GLU A 34 10.88 -28.16 2.29
N PHE A 35 10.45 -26.93 2.53
CA PHE A 35 9.07 -26.53 2.75
C PHE A 35 8.62 -25.57 1.68
N SER A 36 7.47 -25.84 1.09
CA SER A 36 6.72 -24.86 0.29
C SER A 36 5.35 -24.69 0.91
N ALA A 37 4.64 -23.64 0.55
CA ALA A 37 3.30 -23.42 1.04
C ALA A 37 2.37 -22.90 -0.06
N LYS A 38 1.07 -23.07 0.16
CA LYS A 38 0.03 -22.49 -0.68
C LYS A 38 -0.97 -21.78 0.20
N MET A 39 -1.32 -20.56 -0.18
CA MET A 39 -2.28 -19.73 0.54
C MET A 39 -3.57 -19.63 -0.26
N PHE A 40 -4.69 -19.82 0.43
CA PHE A 40 -6.02 -19.76 -0.16
C PHE A 40 -6.89 -18.75 0.57
N VAL A 41 -7.67 -17.99 -0.18
CA VAL A 41 -8.73 -17.10 0.33
C VAL A 41 -10.04 -17.64 -0.21
N ASP A 42 -11.00 -17.94 0.66
CA ASP A 42 -12.32 -18.47 0.28
C ASP A 42 -12.24 -19.68 -0.68
N HIS A 43 -11.23 -20.54 -0.43
CA HIS A 43 -10.87 -21.72 -1.21
C HIS A 43 -10.20 -21.48 -2.58
N GLU A 44 -10.01 -20.23 -2.99
CA GLU A 44 -9.27 -19.86 -4.19
C GLU A 44 -7.77 -19.71 -3.88
N LEU A 45 -6.91 -20.28 -4.72
CA LEU A 45 -5.46 -20.15 -4.57
C LEU A 45 -5.05 -18.71 -4.91
N VAL A 46 -4.46 -18.02 -3.94
CA VAL A 46 -4.03 -16.62 -4.13
C VAL A 46 -2.52 -16.47 -4.20
N CYS A 47 -1.75 -17.39 -3.60
CA CYS A 47 -0.29 -17.29 -3.55
C CYS A 47 0.34 -18.68 -3.44
N ASP A 48 1.35 -18.91 -4.28
CA ASP A 48 2.22 -20.08 -4.25
C ASP A 48 3.58 -19.69 -3.65
N LEU A 49 3.85 -20.15 -2.44
CA LEU A 49 5.06 -19.81 -1.69
C LEU A 49 6.21 -20.74 -2.09
N PRO A 50 7.36 -20.20 -2.54
CA PRO A 50 8.47 -20.99 -3.07
C PRO A 50 9.09 -21.90 -2.02
N ALA A 51 9.84 -22.90 -2.46
CA ALA A 51 10.49 -23.81 -1.53
C ALA A 51 11.62 -23.12 -0.73
N ILE A 52 11.59 -23.31 0.59
CA ILE A 52 12.62 -22.86 1.54
C ILE A 52 13.22 -24.10 2.19
N ASP A 53 14.54 -24.24 2.10
CA ASP A 53 15.27 -25.27 2.83
C ASP A 53 15.46 -24.88 4.31
N SER A 54 15.78 -25.88 5.13
CA SER A 54 16.04 -25.71 6.56
C SER A 54 17.36 -24.99 6.91
N THR A 55 18.11 -24.47 5.92
CA THR A 55 19.37 -23.73 6.17
C THR A 55 19.15 -22.26 6.48
N ARG A 56 17.96 -21.74 6.15
CA ARG A 56 17.51 -20.37 6.43
C ARG A 56 16.25 -20.37 7.30
N PRO A 57 15.92 -19.25 7.97
CA PRO A 57 14.62 -19.12 8.65
C PRO A 57 13.49 -19.50 7.69
N LEU A 58 12.54 -20.31 8.14
CA LEU A 58 11.36 -20.70 7.36
C LEU A 58 10.38 -19.52 7.32
N ARG A 59 10.74 -18.51 6.54
CA ARG A 59 10.00 -17.26 6.40
C ARG A 59 9.91 -16.87 4.93
N TRP A 60 8.70 -16.65 4.48
CA TRP A 60 8.42 -15.96 3.23
C TRP A 60 8.08 -14.52 3.53
N SER A 61 8.76 -13.60 2.86
CA SER A 61 8.56 -12.16 3.04
C SER A 61 8.21 -11.52 1.71
N GLY A 62 7.37 -10.50 1.79
CA GLY A 62 6.90 -9.84 0.59
C GLY A 62 5.75 -8.90 0.84
N LEU A 63 4.96 -8.70 -0.22
CA LEU A 63 3.74 -7.92 -0.12
C LEU A 63 2.65 -8.56 -0.98
N LEU A 64 1.63 -9.10 -0.32
CA LEU A 64 0.47 -9.72 -0.96
C LEU A 64 -0.80 -8.94 -0.66
N LEU A 65 -1.45 -8.48 -1.71
CA LEU A 65 -2.78 -7.86 -1.66
C LEU A 65 -3.89 -8.89 -1.87
N CYS A 66 -4.81 -8.97 -0.90
CA CYS A 66 -6.04 -9.74 -0.99
C CYS A 66 -7.25 -8.80 -0.88
N ASN A 67 -8.22 -8.93 -1.80
CA ASN A 67 -9.51 -8.27 -1.67
C ASN A 67 -10.45 -9.23 -0.92
N VAL A 68 -10.77 -8.92 0.32
CA VAL A 68 -11.42 -9.85 1.26
C VAL A 68 -12.62 -9.21 1.94
N SER A 69 -13.64 -10.00 2.27
CA SER A 69 -14.68 -9.56 3.20
C SER A 69 -14.26 -9.87 4.65
N PRO A 70 -14.89 -9.26 5.67
CA PRO A 70 -14.64 -9.66 7.06
C PRO A 70 -14.88 -11.15 7.33
N ALA A 71 -15.82 -11.75 6.60
CA ALA A 71 -16.15 -13.18 6.70
C ALA A 71 -15.25 -14.08 5.83
N SER A 72 -14.37 -13.50 5.01
CA SER A 72 -13.47 -14.28 4.17
C SER A 72 -12.53 -15.11 5.04
N THR A 73 -12.25 -16.32 4.58
CA THR A 73 -11.45 -17.30 5.29
C THR A 73 -10.10 -17.46 4.61
N LEU A 74 -9.02 -17.39 5.40
CA LEU A 74 -7.67 -17.66 4.92
C LEU A 74 -7.24 -19.05 5.38
N THR A 75 -6.74 -19.85 4.43
CA THR A 75 -6.21 -21.19 4.69
C THR A 75 -4.78 -21.29 4.19
N LEU A 76 -3.89 -21.82 5.02
CA LEU A 76 -2.53 -22.16 4.62
C LEU A 76 -2.33 -23.68 4.55
N ARG A 77 -1.73 -24.14 3.45
CA ARG A 77 -1.27 -25.53 3.30
C ARG A 77 0.25 -25.55 3.18
N LEU A 78 0.90 -26.21 4.12
CA LEU A 78 2.35 -26.41 4.12
C LEU A 78 2.67 -27.78 3.52
N TYR A 79 3.61 -27.81 2.58
CA TYR A 79 4.06 -29.00 1.90
C TYR A 79 5.52 -29.27 2.26
N LYS A 80 5.79 -30.53 2.59
CA LYS A 80 7.14 -31.01 2.90
C LYS A 80 7.56 -31.99 1.81
N SER A 81 8.62 -31.66 1.08
CA SER A 81 9.05 -32.45 -0.09
C SER A 81 10.09 -33.53 0.24
N ARG A 82 11.00 -33.26 1.19
CA ARG A 82 12.09 -34.20 1.57
C ARG A 82 11.75 -35.00 2.84
N GLY A 83 12.14 -36.28 2.87
CA GLY A 83 11.82 -37.23 3.94
C GLY A 83 10.55 -38.04 3.64
N LYS A 84 9.62 -38.14 4.60
CA LYS A 84 8.25 -38.64 4.33
C LYS A 84 7.43 -37.45 3.83
N PRO A 85 7.06 -37.42 2.54
CA PRO A 85 6.27 -36.32 2.01
C PRO A 85 4.96 -36.21 2.77
N GLY A 86 4.57 -34.99 3.06
CA GLY A 86 3.36 -34.70 3.81
C GLY A 86 2.84 -33.32 3.46
N ASN A 87 1.51 -33.18 3.54
CA ASN A 87 0.87 -31.88 3.57
C ASN A 87 0.28 -31.67 4.96
N PHE A 88 0.35 -30.43 5.43
CA PHE A 88 -0.25 -29.97 6.67
C PHE A 88 -1.21 -28.87 6.30
N THR A 89 -2.50 -29.11 6.53
CA THR A 89 -3.54 -28.10 6.31
C THR A 89 -3.87 -27.50 7.66
N PHE A 90 -3.58 -26.22 7.82
CA PHE A 90 -3.91 -25.51 9.05
C PHE A 90 -5.42 -25.18 9.05
N PRO A 91 -6.06 -25.14 10.23
CA PRO A 91 -7.43 -24.67 10.33
C PRO A 91 -7.56 -23.28 9.68
N PRO A 92 -8.63 -23.04 8.91
CA PRO A 92 -8.90 -21.71 8.38
C PRO A 92 -9.19 -20.75 9.53
N PHE A 93 -8.84 -19.49 9.35
CA PHE A 93 -9.28 -18.39 10.22
C PHE A 93 -9.96 -17.32 9.39
N THR A 94 -10.86 -16.57 10.00
CA THR A 94 -11.50 -15.41 9.36
C THR A 94 -10.61 -14.18 9.47
N ILE A 95 -10.67 -13.26 8.50
CA ILE A 95 -9.88 -12.02 8.54
C ILE A 95 -10.14 -11.20 9.82
N THR A 96 -11.33 -11.31 10.42
CA THR A 96 -11.66 -10.67 11.70
C THR A 96 -10.93 -11.25 12.91
N GLU A 97 -10.31 -12.43 12.80
CA GLU A 97 -9.50 -13.05 13.86
C GLU A 97 -8.07 -12.53 13.92
N VAL A 98 -7.64 -11.70 12.94
CA VAL A 98 -6.32 -11.07 12.97
C VAL A 98 -6.24 -10.12 14.15
N ASP A 99 -5.19 -10.26 14.97
CA ASP A 99 -4.95 -9.36 16.08
C ASP A 99 -4.75 -7.94 15.57
N GLU A 100 -5.63 -7.02 15.95
CA GLU A 100 -5.64 -5.67 15.37
C GLU A 100 -4.39 -4.87 15.79
N GLU A 101 -3.86 -5.09 17.00
CA GLU A 101 -2.73 -4.34 17.57
C GLU A 101 -1.39 -4.73 16.96
N THR A 102 -1.19 -6.04 16.76
CA THR A 102 0.06 -6.64 16.28
C THR A 102 0.03 -6.99 14.80
N GLY A 103 -1.16 -7.17 14.24
CA GLY A 103 -1.36 -7.65 12.87
C GLY A 103 -1.00 -9.12 12.68
N GLU A 104 -0.82 -9.88 13.76
CA GLU A 104 -0.37 -11.26 13.71
C GLU A 104 -1.54 -12.24 13.87
N THR A 105 -1.43 -13.39 13.21
CA THR A 105 -2.31 -14.55 13.44
C THR A 105 -1.46 -15.79 13.54
N THR A 106 -1.68 -16.56 14.60
CA THR A 106 -0.92 -17.78 14.86
C THR A 106 -1.81 -19.00 14.65
N LEU A 107 -1.36 -19.92 13.80
CA LEU A 107 -2.04 -21.15 13.44
C LEU A 107 -1.24 -22.34 13.95
N GLU A 108 -1.90 -23.19 14.74
CA GLU A 108 -1.33 -24.42 15.24
C GLU A 108 -1.94 -25.62 14.50
N HIS A 109 -1.10 -26.57 14.09
CA HIS A 109 -1.61 -27.79 13.48
C HIS A 109 -1.97 -28.84 14.57
N PRO A 110 -3.19 -29.38 14.60
CA PRO A 110 -3.66 -30.20 15.73
C PRO A 110 -2.91 -31.54 15.90
N LYS A 111 -2.21 -32.00 14.86
CA LYS A 111 -1.46 -33.26 14.86
C LYS A 111 0.05 -33.09 14.72
N ALA A 112 0.51 -31.85 14.54
CA ALA A 112 1.91 -31.57 14.25
C ALA A 112 2.29 -30.33 15.04
N VAL A 113 3.38 -30.37 15.82
CA VAL A 113 3.77 -29.27 16.74
C VAL A 113 4.37 -28.06 15.97
N TRP A 114 3.88 -27.80 14.77
CA TRP A 114 4.30 -26.72 13.90
C TRP A 114 3.36 -25.54 14.12
N VAL A 115 3.96 -24.38 14.27
CA VAL A 115 3.26 -23.12 14.45
C VAL A 115 3.55 -22.25 13.25
N VAL A 116 2.50 -21.69 12.65
CA VAL A 116 2.61 -20.73 11.55
C VAL A 116 2.14 -19.39 12.06
N THR A 117 2.92 -18.34 11.82
CA THR A 117 2.54 -16.96 12.10
C THR A 117 2.42 -16.20 10.78
N ILE A 118 1.24 -15.61 10.55
CA ILE A 118 0.98 -14.73 9.40
C ILE A 118 0.95 -13.29 9.91
N LYS A 119 1.73 -12.42 9.27
CA LYS A 119 1.81 -10.99 9.61
C LYS A 119 1.11 -10.17 8.54
N SER A 120 0.26 -9.25 8.99
CA SER A 120 -0.57 -8.42 8.13
C SER A 120 -0.54 -6.97 8.59
N LEU A 121 -0.76 -6.04 7.65
CA LEU A 121 -0.96 -4.64 8.02
C LEU A 121 -2.38 -4.42 8.53
N THR A 122 -2.50 -3.84 9.71
CA THR A 122 -3.78 -3.51 10.33
C THR A 122 -3.86 -2.02 10.66
N PRO A 123 -5.06 -1.43 10.81
CA PRO A 123 -5.19 -0.02 11.14
C PRO A 123 -4.52 0.40 12.47
N ALA A 124 -4.44 -0.50 13.45
CA ALA A 124 -3.90 -0.19 14.78
C ALA A 124 -2.39 -0.45 14.90
N THR A 125 -1.80 -1.42 14.19
CA THR A 125 -0.33 -1.51 14.03
C THR A 125 0.27 -0.21 13.47
N VAL A 126 -0.53 0.48 12.65
CA VAL A 126 -0.22 1.76 12.02
C VAL A 126 -0.31 2.95 13.02
N GLY A 127 -0.85 2.76 14.23
CA GLY A 127 -1.01 3.78 15.27
C GLY A 127 0.23 4.07 16.14
N SER A 128 1.36 3.44 15.84
CA SER A 128 2.64 3.67 16.54
C SER A 128 3.09 5.14 16.40
N PRO A 129 3.82 5.74 17.36
CA PRO A 129 4.24 7.15 17.34
C PRO A 129 4.95 7.62 16.06
N LEU A 130 5.46 6.68 15.25
CA LEU A 130 6.10 6.92 13.97
C LEU A 130 5.23 7.70 12.97
N LEU A 131 3.92 7.46 12.91
CA LEU A 131 3.07 8.06 11.87
C LEU A 131 2.72 9.52 12.13
N ILE A 132 2.60 9.93 13.39
CA ILE A 132 2.32 11.31 13.78
C ILE A 132 3.53 12.19 13.49
N TYR A 133 4.75 11.70 13.78
CA TYR A 133 5.97 12.43 13.46
C TYR A 133 6.22 12.52 11.95
N SER A 134 5.95 11.47 11.16
CA SER A 134 6.14 11.51 9.71
C SER A 134 5.10 12.37 8.98
N VAL A 135 3.85 12.42 9.42
CA VAL A 135 2.80 13.25 8.81
C VAL A 135 3.06 14.74 9.04
N GLU A 136 3.42 15.15 10.26
CA GLU A 136 3.82 16.54 10.52
C GLU A 136 5.12 16.91 9.81
N PHE A 137 6.12 16.02 9.78
CA PHE A 137 7.39 16.24 9.10
C PHE A 137 7.22 16.37 7.58
N ILE A 138 6.40 15.53 6.95
CA ILE A 138 6.11 15.57 5.52
C ILE A 138 5.25 16.79 5.16
N LEU A 139 4.29 17.19 6.00
CA LEU A 139 3.53 18.42 5.78
C LEU A 139 4.36 19.69 6.01
N LEU A 140 5.35 19.63 6.91
CA LEU A 140 6.35 20.70 7.09
C LEU A 140 7.24 20.84 5.85
N LEU A 141 7.52 19.74 5.13
CA LEU A 141 8.24 19.72 3.86
C LEU A 141 7.33 20.14 2.68
N ALA A 142 6.07 19.69 2.65
CA ALA A 142 5.10 20.01 1.60
C ALA A 142 4.55 21.44 1.69
N GLY A 143 4.61 22.08 2.87
CA GLY A 143 4.16 23.45 3.10
C GLY A 143 5.22 24.54 2.88
N LYS A 144 6.41 24.22 2.36
CA LYS A 144 7.44 25.21 2.05
C LYS A 144 7.84 25.13 0.57
N PRO A 145 7.76 26.23 -0.20
CA PRO A 145 8.47 26.30 -1.46
C PRO A 145 9.96 26.24 -1.10
N VAL A 146 10.70 25.35 -1.75
CA VAL A 146 12.17 25.21 -1.70
C VAL A 146 12.86 26.31 -0.87
N ILE A 147 13.19 26.01 0.39
CA ILE A 147 14.23 26.74 1.11
C ILE A 147 15.33 25.75 1.43
N SER A 148 16.33 25.75 0.54
CA SER A 148 17.73 25.94 0.91
C SER A 148 18.16 25.23 2.20
N GLY A 149 18.76 24.05 2.01
CA GLY A 149 19.91 23.59 2.80
C GLY A 149 19.78 23.65 4.32
N ARG A 150 19.14 22.64 4.91
CA ARG A 150 19.55 22.05 6.21
C ARG A 150 18.64 20.87 6.56
N ALA A 151 18.95 19.72 5.98
CA ALA A 151 18.61 18.42 6.56
C ALA A 151 19.80 17.46 6.37
N ARG A 152 21.00 17.96 6.69
CA ARG A 152 22.13 17.12 7.10
C ARG A 152 22.88 17.89 8.17
N ASP A 153 22.60 17.56 9.41
CA ASP A 153 23.62 17.49 10.46
C ASP A 153 23.29 16.31 11.37
N VAL A 154 23.28 15.13 10.76
CA VAL A 154 23.87 13.94 11.38
C VAL A 154 25.08 13.58 10.50
N GLN A 155 26.11 14.41 10.67
CA GLN A 155 27.53 14.15 10.44
C GLN A 155 27.92 13.26 9.24
N CYS A 156 28.21 13.89 8.10
CA CYS A 156 29.20 13.35 7.17
C CYS A 156 30.15 14.47 6.74
N ASN A 157 31.41 14.30 7.10
CA ASN A 157 32.48 15.29 6.98
C ASN A 157 33.09 15.20 5.56
N ARG A 158 33.43 16.38 4.99
CA ARG A 158 34.19 16.62 3.75
C ARG A 158 33.45 16.50 2.40
N GLY A 159 33.02 17.67 1.93
CA GLY A 159 33.56 18.27 0.69
C GLY A 159 33.02 17.76 -0.63
N CYS A 160 31.91 18.37 -1.09
CA CYS A 160 31.75 18.92 -2.44
C CYS A 160 30.34 19.51 -2.56
N ILE A 161 30.25 20.84 -2.53
CA ILE A 161 29.00 21.58 -2.81
C ILE A 161 28.70 21.45 -4.30
N ARG A 162 27.62 20.76 -4.65
CA ARG A 162 26.86 21.03 -5.88
C ARG A 162 25.46 21.47 -5.45
N GLN A 163 25.03 22.61 -5.98
CA GLN A 163 23.68 23.15 -5.81
C GLN A 163 22.64 22.08 -6.23
N PRO A 164 21.50 21.94 -5.54
CA PRO A 164 20.44 21.08 -6.02
C PRO A 164 19.79 21.77 -7.22
N ALA A 165 19.92 21.13 -8.39
CA ALA A 165 19.02 21.37 -9.51
C ALA A 165 17.58 21.13 -9.05
N ILE A 166 16.62 21.71 -9.77
CA ILE A 166 15.17 21.39 -9.69
C ILE A 166 15.02 19.90 -9.36
N GLY A 167 14.35 19.59 -8.24
CA GLY A 167 14.27 18.24 -7.69
C GLY A 167 13.96 17.23 -8.78
N SER A 168 14.65 16.08 -8.76
CA SER A 168 14.48 15.08 -9.81
C SER A 168 13.00 14.66 -9.91
N ASN A 169 12.52 14.25 -11.10
CA ASN A 169 11.14 13.78 -11.28
C ASN A 169 10.71 12.73 -10.24
N ARG A 170 11.67 11.94 -9.75
CA ARG A 170 11.51 10.97 -8.66
C ARG A 170 11.15 11.61 -7.32
N GLU A 171 11.87 12.65 -6.90
CA GLU A 171 11.62 13.34 -5.62
C GLU A 171 10.22 13.99 -5.61
N VAL A 172 9.82 14.61 -6.73
CA VAL A 172 8.50 15.23 -6.88
C VAL A 172 7.38 14.18 -6.77
N SER A 173 7.55 13.03 -7.42
CA SER A 173 6.54 11.94 -7.41
C SER A 173 6.36 11.33 -6.02
N VAL A 174 7.47 11.12 -5.31
CA VAL A 174 7.48 10.60 -3.93
C VAL A 174 6.79 11.59 -2.99
N GLN A 175 7.12 12.88 -3.11
CA GLN A 175 6.48 13.94 -2.33
C GLN A 175 4.97 14.00 -2.60
N ALA A 176 4.56 13.80 -3.86
CA ALA A 176 3.16 13.82 -4.22
C ALA A 176 2.35 12.70 -3.55
N CYS A 177 2.87 11.47 -3.59
CA CYS A 177 2.21 10.31 -2.98
C CYS A 177 2.01 10.48 -1.46
N PHE A 178 3.04 10.98 -0.78
CA PHE A 178 2.97 11.21 0.66
C PHE A 178 2.03 12.34 1.02
N ALA A 179 2.01 13.43 0.25
CA ALA A 179 1.12 14.54 0.49
C ALA A 179 -0.35 14.12 0.35
N ILE A 180 -0.70 13.39 -0.71
CA ILE A 180 -2.08 12.89 -0.94
C ILE A 180 -2.51 11.95 0.17
N SER A 181 -1.67 10.97 0.51
CA SER A 181 -2.00 9.99 1.55
C SER A 181 -2.16 10.64 2.93
N SER A 182 -1.30 11.61 3.26
CA SER A 182 -1.36 12.40 4.49
C SER A 182 -2.61 13.28 4.56
N LEU A 183 -2.92 13.99 3.47
CA LEU A 183 -4.12 14.82 3.38
C LEU A 183 -5.39 13.98 3.46
N ALA A 184 -5.43 12.83 2.78
CA ALA A 184 -6.53 11.89 2.86
C ALA A 184 -6.74 11.38 4.28
N ALA A 185 -5.67 10.97 4.98
CA ALA A 185 -5.76 10.56 6.39
C ALA A 185 -6.27 11.67 7.34
N LYS A 186 -6.03 12.94 7.00
CA LYS A 186 -6.55 14.10 7.75
C LYS A 186 -8.02 14.40 7.44
N GLY A 187 -8.41 14.34 6.17
CA GLY A 187 -9.76 14.68 5.71
C GLY A 187 -10.77 13.54 5.84
N LEU A 188 -10.27 12.31 5.81
CA LEU A 188 -10.99 11.04 5.93
C LEU A 188 -10.24 10.23 7.00
N PRO A 189 -10.64 10.29 8.29
CA PRO A 189 -9.98 9.56 9.38
C PRO A 189 -10.28 8.05 9.33
N GLU A 190 -10.45 7.51 8.13
CA GLU A 190 -10.67 6.09 7.89
C GLU A 190 -9.33 5.34 7.93
N SER A 191 -9.39 4.12 8.43
CA SER A 191 -8.25 3.23 8.63
C SER A 191 -7.50 2.88 7.34
N ALA A 192 -8.18 2.89 6.19
CA ALA A 192 -7.60 2.50 4.90
C ALA A 192 -6.47 3.44 4.47
N ALA A 193 -6.64 4.76 4.60
CA ALA A 193 -5.63 5.75 4.17
C ALA A 193 -4.29 5.62 4.92
N LYS A 194 -4.35 5.14 6.16
CA LYS A 194 -3.16 4.86 6.99
C LYS A 194 -2.37 3.67 6.45
N VAL A 195 -3.06 2.61 6.04
CA VAL A 195 -2.43 1.43 5.41
C VAL A 195 -1.84 1.82 4.05
N SER A 196 -2.57 2.59 3.23
CA SER A 196 -2.07 3.11 1.95
C SER A 196 -0.75 3.88 2.11
N PHE A 197 -0.67 4.73 3.14
CA PHE A 197 0.54 5.50 3.44
C PHE A 197 1.75 4.60 3.74
N LEU A 198 1.59 3.53 4.52
CA LEU A 198 2.69 2.61 4.83
C LEU A 198 3.17 1.84 3.61
N ILE A 199 2.24 1.37 2.77
CA ILE A 199 2.56 0.69 1.52
C ILE A 199 3.38 1.61 0.62
N CYS A 200 2.95 2.87 0.48
CA CYS A 200 3.70 3.90 -0.22
C CYS A 200 5.10 4.07 0.39
N MET A 201 5.19 4.31 1.70
CA MET A 201 6.48 4.50 2.40
C MET A 201 7.46 3.37 2.10
N LYS A 202 7.03 2.11 2.19
CA LYS A 202 7.90 0.95 1.97
C LYS A 202 8.39 0.84 0.52
N ALA A 203 7.51 1.05 -0.45
CA ALA A 203 7.91 1.06 -1.86
C ALA A 203 8.90 2.20 -2.17
N TRP A 204 8.66 3.39 -1.61
CA TRP A 204 9.51 4.55 -1.84
C TRP A 204 10.87 4.49 -1.13
N GLU A 205 10.95 3.86 0.05
CA GLU A 205 12.23 3.55 0.71
C GLU A 205 13.13 2.67 -0.16
N LEU A 206 12.54 1.66 -0.83
CA LEU A 206 13.27 0.79 -1.76
C LEU A 206 13.64 1.50 -3.05
N LEU A 207 12.73 2.33 -3.58
CA LEU A 207 13.02 3.17 -4.73
C LEU A 207 14.22 4.07 -4.43
N ASP A 208 14.30 4.65 -3.22
CA ASP A 208 15.36 5.59 -2.87
C ASP A 208 16.78 4.98 -2.98
N GLN A 209 16.87 3.67 -2.78
CA GLN A 209 18.12 2.91 -2.80
C GLN A 209 18.60 2.58 -4.23
N GLN A 210 17.75 2.76 -5.25
CA GLN A 210 18.09 2.41 -6.62
C GLN A 210 18.87 3.53 -7.32
N ALA A 211 19.97 3.15 -7.97
CA ALA A 211 20.78 4.06 -8.79
C ALA A 211 20.16 4.31 -10.18
N GLU A 212 19.52 3.29 -10.76
CA GLU A 212 18.86 3.34 -12.05
C GLU A 212 17.47 2.72 -11.92
N LEU A 213 16.52 3.24 -12.70
CA LEU A 213 15.13 2.78 -12.72
C LEU A 213 14.79 2.31 -14.13
N ASP A 214 14.06 1.22 -14.24
CA ASP A 214 13.52 0.77 -15.52
C ASP A 214 12.46 1.74 -16.07
N ASP A 215 12.23 1.67 -17.38
CA ASP A 215 11.32 2.58 -18.09
C ASP A 215 9.88 2.53 -17.57
N SER A 216 9.43 1.36 -17.08
CA SER A 216 8.07 1.19 -16.56
C SER A 216 7.88 1.86 -15.19
N VAL A 217 8.87 1.76 -14.31
CA VAL A 217 8.90 2.49 -13.04
C VAL A 217 9.02 3.99 -13.30
N GLN A 218 9.85 4.42 -14.25
CA GLN A 218 9.98 5.84 -14.62
C GLN A 218 8.68 6.43 -15.17
N ALA A 219 8.01 5.72 -16.08
CA ALA A 219 6.74 6.16 -16.65
C ALA A 219 5.64 6.27 -15.57
N THR A 220 5.60 5.30 -14.65
CA THR A 220 4.67 5.30 -13.53
C THR A 220 4.92 6.50 -12.60
N LEU A 221 6.18 6.78 -12.24
CA LEU A 221 6.56 7.97 -11.48
C LEU A 221 6.15 9.26 -12.18
N HIS A 222 6.41 9.37 -13.49
CA HIS A 222 6.04 10.56 -14.25
C HIS A 222 4.53 10.82 -14.23
N GLY A 223 3.70 9.77 -14.26
CA GLY A 223 2.26 9.87 -14.03
C GLY A 223 1.92 10.49 -12.67
N LEU A 224 2.53 10.01 -11.59
CA LEU A 224 2.31 10.51 -10.24
C LEU A 224 2.65 12.00 -10.07
N ALA A 225 3.73 12.46 -10.70
CA ALA A 225 4.10 13.88 -10.68
C ALA A 225 2.99 14.80 -11.24
N ARG A 226 2.11 14.28 -12.11
CA ARG A 226 0.95 15.02 -12.64
C ARG A 226 -0.13 15.25 -11.59
N MET A 227 -0.07 14.64 -10.41
CA MET A 227 -0.99 14.92 -9.30
C MET A 227 -0.53 16.06 -8.37
N GLN A 228 0.58 16.73 -8.70
CA GLN A 228 1.07 17.86 -7.90
C GLN A 228 0.05 19.00 -7.83
N ASP A 229 -0.70 19.20 -8.90
CA ASP A 229 -1.79 20.18 -8.99
C ASP A 229 -2.93 19.90 -8.01
N ILE A 230 -3.29 18.64 -7.79
CA ILE A 230 -4.28 18.22 -6.79
C ILE A 230 -3.80 18.60 -5.39
N ILE A 231 -2.52 18.37 -5.09
CA ILE A 231 -1.92 18.70 -3.79
C ILE A 231 -1.90 20.21 -3.57
N ASP A 232 -1.52 20.97 -4.58
CA ASP A 232 -1.48 22.43 -4.51
C ASP A 232 -2.88 23.00 -4.23
N VAL A 233 -3.92 22.44 -4.87
CA VAL A 233 -5.32 22.80 -4.63
C VAL A 233 -5.76 22.44 -3.22
N MET A 234 -5.43 21.24 -2.74
CA MET A 234 -5.82 20.78 -1.42
C MET A 234 -5.11 21.54 -0.29
N SER A 235 -3.84 21.86 -0.47
CA SER A 235 -3.02 22.57 0.52
C SER A 235 -3.44 24.03 0.72
N GLN A 236 -4.10 24.63 -0.26
CA GLN A 236 -4.64 26.00 -0.18
C GLN A 236 -6.01 26.07 0.52
N ALA A 237 -6.68 24.94 0.74
CA ALA A 237 -7.97 24.92 1.42
C ALA A 237 -7.82 25.05 2.95
N SER A 238 -8.74 25.79 3.58
CA SER A 238 -8.83 25.81 5.04
C SER A 238 -9.31 24.46 5.59
N ASN A 239 -9.00 24.13 6.84
CA ASN A 239 -9.36 22.82 7.43
C ASN A 239 -10.86 22.47 7.35
N SER A 240 -11.75 23.46 7.54
CA SER A 240 -13.20 23.25 7.45
C SER A 240 -13.67 22.99 6.01
N MET A 241 -13.02 23.63 5.03
CA MET A 241 -13.28 23.41 3.61
C MET A 241 -12.69 22.08 3.14
N LEU A 242 -11.50 21.73 3.62
CA LEU A 242 -10.84 20.47 3.32
C LEU A 242 -11.72 19.30 3.74
N ALA A 243 -12.27 19.30 4.96
CA ALA A 243 -13.17 18.24 5.42
C ALA A 243 -14.44 18.10 4.54
N THR A 244 -15.04 19.24 4.16
CA THR A 244 -16.24 19.25 3.30
C THR A 244 -15.92 18.75 1.89
N ALA A 245 -14.83 19.25 1.30
CA ALA A 245 -14.39 18.87 -0.03
C ALA A 245 -13.99 17.40 -0.09
N MET A 246 -13.27 16.90 0.92
CA MET A 246 -12.88 15.49 1.04
C MET A 246 -14.08 14.55 1.16
N SER A 247 -15.12 14.96 1.89
CA SER A 247 -16.37 14.21 1.96
C SER A 247 -17.05 14.13 0.59
N GLN A 248 -17.06 15.24 -0.17
CA GLN A 248 -17.65 15.30 -1.51
C GLN A 248 -16.82 14.58 -2.58
N SER A 249 -15.49 14.55 -2.44
CA SER A 249 -14.56 13.89 -3.35
C SER A 249 -14.14 12.50 -2.87
N LYS A 250 -14.86 11.90 -1.92
CA LYS A 250 -14.46 10.67 -1.21
C LYS A 250 -14.13 9.53 -2.16
N GLU A 251 -15.00 9.28 -3.14
CA GLU A 251 -14.80 8.20 -4.13
C GLU A 251 -13.55 8.41 -4.98
N ALA A 252 -13.31 9.64 -5.44
CA ALA A 252 -12.11 9.97 -6.22
C ALA A 252 -10.84 9.81 -5.38
N ILE A 253 -10.86 10.26 -4.12
CA ILE A 253 -9.72 10.10 -3.19
C ILE A 253 -9.46 8.63 -2.88
N HIS A 254 -10.49 7.82 -2.61
CA HIS A 254 -10.33 6.38 -2.42
C HIS A 254 -9.76 5.69 -3.67
N GLY A 255 -10.22 6.09 -4.86
CA GLY A 255 -9.67 5.61 -6.12
C GLY A 255 -8.18 5.97 -6.28
N ILE A 256 -7.79 7.20 -5.93
CA ILE A 256 -6.38 7.63 -5.96
C ILE A 256 -5.55 6.83 -4.96
N LEU A 257 -6.03 6.62 -3.73
CA LEU A 257 -5.32 5.82 -2.72
C LEU A 257 -5.13 4.37 -3.17
N ALA A 258 -6.17 3.74 -3.71
CA ALA A 258 -6.07 2.39 -4.27
C ALA A 258 -5.04 2.32 -5.41
N LEU A 259 -5.03 3.32 -6.29
CA LEU A 259 -4.05 3.42 -7.38
C LEU A 259 -2.62 3.57 -6.86
N LEU A 260 -2.42 4.39 -5.82
CA LEU A 260 -1.13 4.56 -5.15
C LEU A 260 -0.64 3.26 -4.52
N GLU A 261 -1.54 2.50 -3.89
CA GLU A 261 -1.22 1.19 -3.35
C GLU A 261 -0.82 0.19 -4.44
N ASP A 262 -1.57 0.13 -5.54
CA ASP A 262 -1.28 -0.77 -6.67
C ASP A 262 0.08 -0.46 -7.31
N VAL A 263 0.37 0.83 -7.54
CA VAL A 263 1.68 1.30 -8.02
C VAL A 263 2.80 0.95 -7.04
N SER A 264 2.57 1.17 -5.75
CA SER A 264 3.57 0.88 -4.72
C SER A 264 3.87 -0.62 -4.65
N MET A 265 2.86 -1.47 -4.78
CA MET A 265 3.04 -2.92 -4.89
C MET A 265 3.83 -3.30 -6.15
N PHE A 266 3.51 -2.70 -7.30
CA PHE A 266 4.26 -2.92 -8.53
C PHE A 266 5.75 -2.55 -8.37
N ILE A 267 6.04 -1.38 -7.83
CA ILE A 267 7.41 -0.91 -7.60
C ILE A 267 8.13 -1.81 -6.59
N PHE A 268 7.47 -2.17 -5.49
CA PHE A 268 8.02 -3.09 -4.50
C PHE A 268 8.42 -4.42 -5.15
N ASN A 269 7.51 -5.04 -5.90
CA ASN A 269 7.75 -6.32 -6.57
C ASN A 269 8.83 -6.25 -7.65
N ARG A 270 9.01 -5.10 -8.29
CA ARG A 270 10.09 -4.88 -9.27
C ARG A 270 11.46 -4.72 -8.63
N LEU A 271 11.51 -4.12 -7.44
CA LEU A 271 12.76 -3.75 -6.78
C LEU A 271 13.23 -4.75 -5.72
N THR A 272 12.40 -5.71 -5.33
CA THR A 272 12.73 -6.73 -4.33
C THR A 272 12.35 -8.13 -4.79
N THR A 273 12.86 -9.14 -4.09
CA THR A 273 12.32 -10.50 -4.19
C THR A 273 11.05 -10.57 -3.35
N ASN A 274 9.91 -10.83 -4.01
CA ASN A 274 8.61 -11.02 -3.33
C ASN A 274 8.24 -12.50 -3.32
N ASP A 275 8.47 -13.17 -2.18
CA ASP A 275 8.09 -14.56 -1.99
C ASP A 275 6.57 -14.76 -1.85
N LEU A 276 5.82 -13.68 -1.64
CA LEU A 276 4.37 -13.63 -1.50
C LEU A 276 3.66 -13.16 -2.78
N ALA A 277 4.29 -13.35 -3.95
CA ALA A 277 3.66 -13.00 -5.22
C ALA A 277 2.40 -13.85 -5.48
N ARG A 278 1.43 -13.29 -6.20
CA ARG A 278 0.23 -14.05 -6.58
C ARG A 278 0.62 -15.28 -7.40
N ALA A 279 -0.13 -16.37 -7.22
CA ALA A 279 0.04 -17.55 -8.04
C ALA A 279 -0.23 -17.19 -9.51
N SER A 280 0.71 -17.46 -10.42
CA SER A 280 0.52 -17.20 -11.84
C SER A 280 -0.52 -18.16 -12.41
N SER A 281 -1.52 -17.61 -13.08
CA SER A 281 -2.42 -18.37 -13.95
C SER A 281 -1.64 -18.79 -15.20
N GLU A 282 -1.70 -20.06 -15.59
CA GLU A 282 -1.06 -20.55 -16.82
C GLU A 282 -1.59 -19.87 -18.12
N GLU A 283 -2.65 -19.06 -18.05
CA GLU A 283 -3.22 -18.30 -19.18
C GLU A 283 -2.75 -16.83 -19.30
N ASP A 284 -2.04 -16.27 -18.32
CA ASP A 284 -1.65 -14.85 -18.35
C ASP A 284 -0.23 -14.66 -18.90
N THR A 285 -0.10 -14.62 -20.23
CA THR A 285 1.16 -14.28 -20.92
C THR A 285 1.54 -12.79 -20.83
N SER A 286 1.00 -12.03 -19.87
CA SER A 286 1.38 -10.63 -19.65
C SER A 286 1.37 -10.27 -18.16
N ASP A 287 2.35 -10.78 -17.41
CA ASP A 287 2.76 -10.25 -16.09
C ASP A 287 3.32 -8.81 -16.16
N THR A 288 3.14 -8.11 -17.28
CA THR A 288 3.57 -6.73 -17.44
C THR A 288 2.46 -5.83 -16.90
N TYR A 289 2.75 -5.15 -15.80
CA TYR A 289 1.92 -4.07 -15.28
C TYR A 289 1.57 -3.10 -16.41
N ASP A 290 0.28 -2.92 -16.67
CA ASP A 290 -0.21 -2.08 -17.75
C ASP A 290 -0.13 -0.60 -17.34
N VAL A 291 1.00 0.02 -17.70
CA VAL A 291 1.26 1.44 -17.44
C VAL A 291 0.24 2.33 -18.16
N GLU A 292 -0.29 1.91 -19.32
CA GLU A 292 -1.29 2.72 -20.06
C GLU A 292 -2.64 2.70 -19.36
N ALA A 293 -3.08 1.53 -18.87
CA ALA A 293 -4.28 1.42 -18.04
C ALA A 293 -4.13 2.24 -16.74
N TYR A 294 -2.96 2.19 -16.11
CA TYR A 294 -2.63 3.02 -14.95
C TYR A 294 -2.78 4.52 -15.25
N LEU A 295 -2.14 5.03 -16.32
CA LEU A 295 -2.20 6.44 -16.68
C LEU A 295 -3.62 6.88 -17.04
N THR A 296 -4.36 6.04 -17.77
CA THR A 296 -5.76 6.30 -18.12
C THR A 296 -6.61 6.42 -16.86
N ARG A 297 -6.45 5.48 -15.92
CA ARG A 297 -7.19 5.48 -14.66
C ARG A 297 -6.85 6.69 -13.80
N LEU A 298 -5.57 7.08 -13.76
CA LEU A 298 -5.12 8.28 -13.08
C LEU A 298 -5.83 9.52 -13.62
N GLU A 299 -5.87 9.71 -14.95
CA GLU A 299 -6.52 10.86 -15.59
C GLU A 299 -8.03 10.90 -15.32
N GLU A 300 -8.72 9.75 -15.31
CA GLU A 300 -10.13 9.65 -14.93
C GLU A 300 -10.37 10.14 -13.50
N LEU A 301 -9.56 9.68 -12.55
CA LEU A 301 -9.67 10.03 -11.14
C LEU A 301 -9.36 11.51 -10.90
N GLN A 302 -8.35 12.06 -11.59
CA GLN A 302 -8.06 13.50 -11.56
C GLN A 302 -9.26 14.32 -12.05
N ARG A 303 -9.87 13.92 -13.17
CA ARG A 303 -11.05 14.62 -13.72
C ARG A 303 -12.24 14.56 -12.76
N ALA A 304 -12.49 13.39 -12.15
CA ALA A 304 -13.53 13.23 -11.15
C ALA A 304 -13.29 14.13 -9.93
N PHE A 305 -12.06 14.17 -9.42
CA PHE A 305 -11.66 15.07 -8.34
C PHE A 305 -11.96 16.54 -8.68
N TYR A 306 -11.49 17.02 -9.84
CA TYR A 306 -11.71 18.41 -10.24
C TYR A 306 -13.18 18.76 -10.46
N SER A 307 -13.98 17.83 -10.97
CA SER A 307 -15.42 18.03 -11.10
C SER A 307 -16.11 18.28 -9.75
N THR A 308 -15.68 17.58 -8.70
CA THR A 308 -16.21 17.77 -7.34
C THR A 308 -15.68 19.05 -6.67
N TRP A 309 -14.46 19.48 -7.01
CA TRP A 309 -13.81 20.65 -6.42
C TRP A 309 -14.15 21.98 -7.11
N SER A 310 -14.53 21.99 -8.39
CA SER A 310 -14.82 23.20 -9.16
C SER A 310 -15.87 24.14 -8.51
N PRO A 311 -17.00 23.64 -7.97
CA PRO A 311 -17.97 24.50 -7.27
C PRO A 311 -17.41 25.13 -5.99
N ILE A 312 -16.51 24.43 -5.31
CA ILE A 312 -15.87 24.87 -4.06
C ILE A 312 -14.85 25.97 -4.38
N ALA A 313 -14.03 25.78 -5.41
CA ALA A 313 -13.06 26.78 -5.88
C ALA A 313 -13.75 28.07 -6.37
N ALA A 314 -14.90 27.96 -7.05
CA ALA A 314 -15.70 29.11 -7.43
C ALA A 314 -16.25 29.88 -6.21
N SER A 315 -16.68 29.15 -5.16
CA SER A 315 -17.10 29.73 -3.88
C SER A 315 -15.95 30.42 -3.13
N MET A 316 -14.72 29.87 -3.21
CA MET A 316 -13.50 30.47 -2.65
C MET A 316 -13.22 31.84 -3.26
N LEU A 317 -13.26 31.94 -4.59
CA LEU A 317 -13.04 33.20 -5.31
C LEU A 317 -14.14 34.23 -4.98
N ALA A 318 -15.38 33.79 -4.83
CA ALA A 318 -16.49 34.67 -4.46
C ALA A 318 -16.36 35.20 -3.01
N MET A 319 -15.93 34.38 -2.04
CA MET A 319 -15.73 34.82 -0.66
C MET A 319 -14.52 35.77 -0.50
N GLN A 320 -13.44 35.56 -1.26
CA GLN A 320 -12.27 36.46 -1.26
C GLN A 320 -12.59 37.84 -1.87
N GLN A 321 -13.56 37.92 -2.79
CA GLN A 321 -14.02 39.20 -3.33
C GLN A 321 -14.92 39.99 -2.37
N ILE A 322 -15.54 39.32 -1.38
CA ILE A 322 -16.40 39.96 -0.39
C ILE A 322 -15.57 40.59 0.76
N THR A 323 -14.40 40.02 1.09
CA THR A 323 -13.53 40.49 2.18
C THR A 323 -12.58 41.63 1.80
N HIS A 324 -12.43 41.93 0.50
CA HIS A 324 -11.75 43.13 0.01
C HIS A 324 -12.69 43.99 -0.84
N PRO A 325 -13.54 44.85 -0.25
CA PRO A 325 -14.20 45.88 -1.04
C PRO A 325 -13.11 46.81 -1.58
N ARG A 326 -13.06 46.96 -2.91
CA ARG A 326 -12.22 47.94 -3.60
C ARG A 326 -12.50 49.32 -2.98
N SER A 327 -11.53 49.85 -2.24
CA SER A 327 -11.43 51.28 -1.91
C SER A 327 -10.81 52.03 -3.08
#